data_AF-A0A4R5DST3-F1
#
_entry.id   AF-A0A4R5DST3-F1
#
_cell.length_a   1.000
_cell.length_b   1.000
_cell.length_c   1.000
_cell.angle_alpha   90.00
_cell.angle_beta   90.00
_cell.angle_gamma   90.00
#
_symmetry.space_group_name_H-M   'P 1'
#
loop_
_entity.id
_entity.type
_entity.pdbx_description
1 polymer ?
#
loop_
_entity_poly.entity_id
_entity_poly.type
_entity_poly.pdbx_seq_one_letter_code
_entity_poly.pdbx_strand_id
1 'polypeptide(L)' 'MNGKEIFDYYQSAALRNGFGSAEFRYGNLLFEALRIEGEEKIFKMLEEARSSGKRIGLGYSTPPKDTDMEPDLVIMV' A
#
# COMPACT_ATOMS: atom_id res chain seq x y z
N MET A 1 2.88 -16.28 4.37
CA MET A 1 3.69 -15.05 4.47
C MET A 1 2.97 -14.13 5.43
N ASN A 2 3.67 -13.65 6.44
CA ASN A 2 3.16 -12.62 7.35
C ASN A 2 3.21 -11.22 6.69
N GLY A 3 2.57 -10.23 7.28
CA GLY A 3 2.42 -8.88 6.73
C GLY A 3 3.76 -8.22 6.42
N LYS A 4 4.75 -8.43 7.27
CA LYS A 4 6.12 -7.95 7.07
C LYS A 4 6.78 -8.61 5.85
N GLU A 5 6.68 -9.92 5.71
CA GLU A 5 7.21 -10.66 4.56
C GLU A 5 6.53 -10.25 3.26
N ILE A 6 5.22 -9.96 3.31
CA ILE A 6 4.46 -9.44 2.17
C ILE A 6 4.97 -8.05 1.79
N PHE A 7 5.15 -7.17 2.77
CA PHE A 7 5.69 -5.83 2.55
C PHE A 7 7.10 -5.89 1.96
N ASP A 8 8.02 -6.63 2.58
CA ASP A 8 9.41 -6.78 2.13
C ASP A 8 9.50 -7.39 0.72
N TYR A 9 8.59 -8.32 0.38
CA TYR A 9 8.50 -8.88 -0.96
C TYR A 9 8.18 -7.79 -2.00
N TYR A 10 7.20 -6.94 -1.73
CA TYR A 10 6.82 -5.85 -2.64
C TYR A 10 7.89 -4.75 -2.69
N GLN A 11 8.56 -4.44 -1.58
CA GLN A 11 9.68 -3.50 -1.60
C GLN A 11 10.87 -4.03 -2.40
N SER A 12 11.19 -5.32 -2.24
CA SER A 12 12.21 -5.98 -3.05
C SER A 12 11.83 -5.98 -4.53
N ALA A 13 10.55 -6.19 -4.86
CA ALA A 13 10.07 -6.11 -6.23
C ALA A 13 10.15 -4.69 -6.81
N ALA A 14 9.83 -3.66 -6.02
CA ALA A 14 9.98 -2.26 -6.40
C ALA A 14 11.44 -1.91 -6.73
N LEU A 15 12.38 -2.32 -5.87
CA LEU A 15 13.81 -2.09 -6.07
C LEU A 15 14.35 -2.82 -7.30
N ARG A 16 13.92 -4.07 -7.55
CA ARG A 16 14.38 -4.86 -8.69
C ARG A 16 13.88 -4.36 -10.03
N ASN A 17 12.60 -3.98 -10.11
CA ASN A 17 11.98 -3.57 -11.38
C ASN A 17 12.20 -2.08 -11.69
N GLY A 18 12.61 -1.29 -10.69
CA GLY A 18 13.04 0.08 -10.87
C GLY A 18 11.90 1.06 -11.16
N PHE A 19 12.27 2.33 -11.24
CA PHE A 19 11.36 3.45 -11.41
C PHE A 19 10.42 3.28 -12.62
N GLY A 20 9.13 3.53 -12.40
CA GLY A 20 8.10 3.50 -13.45
C GLY A 20 7.37 2.16 -13.61
N SER A 21 7.92 1.06 -13.08
CA SER A 21 7.27 -0.26 -13.05
C SER A 21 6.02 -0.29 -12.16
N ALA A 22 5.12 -1.24 -12.40
CA ALA A 22 3.92 -1.43 -11.59
C ALA A 22 4.30 -1.81 -10.14
N GLU A 23 5.35 -2.59 -9.98
CA GLU A 23 5.92 -3.02 -8.71
C GLU A 23 6.49 -1.84 -7.94
N PHE A 24 7.19 -0.92 -8.62
CA PHE A 24 7.70 0.30 -8.00
C PHE A 24 6.57 1.23 -7.53
N ARG A 25 5.52 1.39 -8.35
CA ARG A 25 4.33 2.17 -7.95
C ARG A 25 3.64 1.55 -6.73
N TYR A 26 3.48 0.23 -6.72
CA TYR A 26 2.84 -0.47 -5.61
C TYR A 26 3.71 -0.46 -4.34
N GLY A 27 5.03 -0.58 -4.44
CA GLY A 27 5.94 -0.45 -3.30
C GLY A 27 5.86 0.94 -2.65
N ASN A 28 5.81 2.01 -3.45
CA ASN A 28 5.60 3.37 -2.94
C ASN A 28 4.22 3.54 -2.31
N LEU A 29 3.17 2.96 -2.92
CA LEU A 29 1.83 2.96 -2.35
C LEU A 29 1.82 2.35 -0.95
N LEU A 30 2.50 1.21 -0.75
CA LEU A 30 2.60 0.58 0.55
C LEU A 30 3.40 1.42 1.55
N PHE A 31 4.41 2.17 1.12
CA PHE A 31 5.13 3.11 1.98
C PHE A 31 4.25 4.27 2.44
N GLU A 32 3.46 4.85 1.55
CA GLU A 32 2.48 5.88 1.94
C GLU A 32 1.40 5.30 2.86
N ALA A 33 0.91 4.09 2.58
CA ALA A 33 -0.05 3.42 3.44
C ALA A 33 0.52 3.19 4.86
N LEU A 34 1.80 2.80 4.95
CA LEU A 34 2.54 2.66 6.20
C LEU A 34 2.64 3.98 6.96
N ARG A 35 2.89 5.09 6.26
CA ARG A 35 2.94 6.44 6.85
C ARG A 35 1.59 6.88 7.43
N ILE A 36 0.49 6.52 6.77
CA ILE A 36 -0.88 6.94 7.15
C ILE A 36 -1.39 6.12 8.34
N GLU A 37 -1.32 4.79 8.26
CA GLU A 37 -2.00 3.89 9.21
C GLU A 37 -1.07 3.24 10.24
N GLY A 38 0.25 3.30 10.02
CA GLY A 38 1.25 2.66 10.86
C GLY A 38 1.47 1.18 10.55
N GLU A 39 2.57 0.65 11.08
CA GLU A 39 3.09 -0.69 10.78
C GLU A 39 2.12 -1.81 11.12
N GLU A 40 1.62 -1.84 12.36
CA GLU A 40 0.76 -2.91 12.86
C GLU A 40 -0.51 -3.07 12.00
N LYS A 41 -1.16 -1.94 11.68
CA LYS A 41 -2.40 -1.93 10.91
C LYS A 41 -2.16 -2.34 9.45
N ILE A 42 -1.10 -1.84 8.82
CA ILE A 42 -0.77 -2.20 7.43
C ILE A 42 -0.38 -3.66 7.28
N PHE A 43 0.42 -4.20 8.19
CA PHE A 43 0.82 -5.61 8.10
C PHE A 43 -0.38 -6.54 8.25
N LYS A 44 -1.29 -6.24 9.18
CA LYS A 44 -2.54 -6.99 9.30
C LYS A 44 -3.41 -6.86 8.04
N MET A 45 -3.56 -5.65 7.49
CA MET A 45 -4.31 -5.44 6.25
C MET A 45 -3.67 -6.15 5.05
N LEU A 46 -2.34 -6.28 4.99
CA LEU A 46 -1.65 -7.01 3.92
C LEU A 46 -1.93 -8.51 4.00
N GLU A 47 -1.96 -9.07 5.21
CA GLU A 47 -2.34 -10.47 5.42
C GLU A 47 -3.80 -10.73 5.04
N GLU A 48 -4.71 -9.84 5.45
CA GLU A 48 -6.13 -9.90 5.11
C GLU A 48 -6.35 -9.76 3.59
N ALA A 49 -5.69 -8.79 2.96
CA ALA A 49 -5.75 -8.59 1.51
C ALA A 49 -5.24 -9.83 0.77
N ARG A 50 -4.10 -10.38 1.18
CA ARG A 50 -3.56 -11.60 0.55
C ARG A 50 -4.45 -12.82 0.73
N SER A 51 -5.01 -13.02 1.93
CA SER A 51 -5.90 -14.15 2.20
C SER A 51 -7.24 -14.05 1.46
N SER A 52 -7.69 -12.82 1.18
CA SER A 52 -8.92 -12.54 0.41
C SER A 52 -8.70 -12.36 -1.10
N GLY A 53 -7.47 -12.46 -1.58
CA GLY A 53 -7.13 -12.24 -3.00
C GLY A 53 -7.19 -10.77 -3.45
N LYS A 54 -7.26 -9.83 -2.50
CA LYS A 54 -7.30 -8.38 -2.69
C LYS A 54 -5.91 -7.74 -2.58
N ARG A 55 -5.84 -6.43 -2.85
CA ARG A 55 -4.66 -5.60 -2.64
C ARG A 55 -4.98 -4.42 -1.75
N ILE A 56 -3.94 -3.71 -1.32
CA ILE A 56 -4.10 -2.45 -0.61
C ILE A 56 -4.06 -1.30 -1.63
N GLY A 57 -4.94 -0.33 -1.46
CA GLY A 57 -4.98 0.93 -2.18
C GLY A 57 -4.94 2.11 -1.22
N LEU A 58 -4.64 3.29 -1.76
CA LEU A 58 -4.80 4.56 -1.06
C LEU A 58 -6.14 5.17 -1.47
N GLY A 59 -6.83 5.77 -0.52
CA GLY A 59 -8.12 6.42 -0.70
C GLY A 59 -8.18 7.74 0.04
N TYR A 60 -9.31 8.42 -0.14
CA TYR A 60 -9.60 9.69 0.51
C TYR A 60 -10.79 9.50 1.47
N SER A 61 -10.64 9.90 2.72
CA SER A 61 -11.74 9.87 3.71
C SER A 61 -12.86 10.84 3.36
N THR A 62 -12.55 11.87 2.57
CA THR A 62 -13.52 12.84 2.04
C THR A 62 -13.40 12.92 0.52
N PRO A 63 -14.48 13.21 -0.21
CA PRO A 63 -14.39 13.43 -1.65
C PRO A 63 -13.40 14.57 -1.91
N PRO A 64 -12.38 14.37 -2.77
CA PRO A 64 -11.39 15.40 -3.02
C PRO A 64 -12.08 16.64 -3.59
N LYS A 65 -12.05 17.75 -2.83
CA LYS A 65 -12.57 19.04 -3.28
C LYS A 65 -11.59 19.78 -4.18
N ASP A 66 -10.31 19.39 -4.13
CA ASP A 66 -9.21 19.93 -4.92
C ASP A 66 -8.33 18.79 -5.45
N THR A 67 -7.64 19.05 -6.57
CA THR A 67 -6.73 18.10 -7.24
C THR A 67 -5.44 17.80 -6.46
N ASP A 68 -5.14 18.57 -5.41
CA ASP A 68 -3.89 18.46 -4.62
C ASP A 68 -4.09 17.77 -3.26
N MET A 69 -5.24 17.12 -3.02
CA MET A 69 -5.40 16.35 -1.79
C MET A 69 -4.51 15.11 -1.82
N GLU A 70 -3.71 14.92 -0.77
CA GLU A 70 -3.01 13.66 -0.52
C GLU A 70 -4.00 12.62 0.05
N PRO A 71 -3.83 11.33 -0.29
CA PRO A 71 -4.61 10.28 0.34
C PRO A 71 -4.37 10.23 1.85
N ASP A 72 -5.44 10.10 2.62
CA ASP A 72 -5.42 10.05 4.09
C ASP A 72 -6.01 8.74 4.63
N LEU A 73 -6.39 7.81 3.74
CA LEU A 73 -6.98 6.53 4.10
C LEU A 73 -6.37 5.38 3.30
N VAL A 74 -6.32 4.20 3.91
CA VAL A 74 -5.91 2.96 3.27
C VAL A 74 -7.12 2.04 3.09
N ILE A 75 -7.33 1.55 1.88
CA ILE A 75 -8.48 0.72 1.50
C ILE A 75 -8.04 -0.62 0.93
N MET A 76 -8.93 -1.61 0.97
CA MET A 76 -8.74 -2.87 0.23
C MET A 76 -9.43 -2.78 -1.12
N VAL A 77 -8.70 -3.14 -2.18
CA VAL A 77 -9.16 -3.14 -3.59
C VAL A 77 -9.13 -4.54 -4.20
#